data_AF-A0AAD9CDF7-F1
#
_entry.id   AF-A0AAD9CDF7-F1
#
_cell.length_a   1.000
_cell.length_b   1.000
_cell.length_c   1.000
_cell.angle_alpha   90.00
_cell.angle_beta   90.00
_cell.angle_gamma   90.00
#
_symmetry.space_group_name_H-M   'P 1'
#
loop_
_entity.id
_entity.type
_entity.pdbx_description
1 polymer ?
#
loop_
_entity_poly.entity_id
_entity_poly.type
_entity_poly.pdbx_seq_one_letter_code
_entity_poly.pdbx_strand_id
1 'polypeptide(L)'
;MEKIVLACLGTYLEPSGIFGVLVETECYGTDVIKTVISGSHYSRAHTAHSIIHEVLTSMMFEAFLSKFPERLTELDALQVNCQSKELTSEEWNTTKERADSIQAAFQDYLKERASLSQSFDYWKTYVSDLFPIIRDLTNSLRSGDWILYLSAIERATSLFFFFGRTNYCRWTPLFLQDCYQLKDKFPLLYDSYMNGGFVVNTTKKGSGVPFDQALEQCYNRPAKVSGGIIGVTRKKEAVALWGIIKHKKDQYVELLEMKGDVGGELSLHHAFNPSTATKIVMMVQDIEEYLQKVCSPLQDQVPTLTQKHRRPSAAADLPKKRKQTSRAPPSKHANLPPVATVAPSPQTSTAPLHHDAPVNIHNRSVEEFQRIYHGVVATHRY
;
A
#
# COMPACT_ATOMS: atom_id res chain seq x y z
N MET A 1 2.35 5.93 -4.30
CA MET A 1 2.39 6.47 -2.92
C MET A 1 2.44 5.34 -1.89
N GLU A 2 1.43 4.46 -1.84
CA GLU A 2 1.33 3.37 -0.84
C GLU A 2 2.62 2.54 -0.65
N LYS A 3 3.26 2.10 -1.74
CA LYS A 3 4.54 1.34 -1.66
C LYS A 3 5.63 2.06 -0.86
N ILE A 4 5.70 3.39 -0.97
CA ILE A 4 6.72 4.20 -0.29
C ILE A 4 6.37 4.39 1.17
N VAL A 5 5.08 4.55 1.48
CA VAL A 5 4.59 4.55 2.87
C VAL A 5 4.96 3.21 3.52
N LEU A 6 4.67 2.08 2.87
CA LEU A 6 5.08 0.75 3.35
C LEU A 6 6.60 0.65 3.56
N ALA A 7 7.41 1.17 2.64
CA ALA A 7 8.86 1.21 2.82
C ALA A 7 9.31 2.08 4.02
N CYS A 8 8.59 3.16 4.33
CA CYS A 8 8.84 3.98 5.52
C CYS A 8 8.47 3.22 6.80
N LEU A 9 7.32 2.55 6.81
CA LEU A 9 6.90 1.68 7.93
C LEU A 9 7.89 0.54 8.14
N GLY A 10 8.38 -0.08 7.06
CA GLY A 10 9.41 -1.11 7.11
C GLY A 10 10.71 -0.59 7.72
N THR A 11 11.15 0.61 7.33
CA THR A 11 12.34 1.26 7.90
C THR A 11 12.15 1.59 9.38
N TYR A 12 10.95 2.03 9.80
CA TYR A 12 10.62 2.29 11.20
C TYR A 12 10.76 1.03 12.07
N LEU A 13 10.24 -0.10 11.58
CA LEU A 13 10.18 -1.37 12.31
C LEU A 13 11.46 -2.20 12.22
N GLU A 14 12.36 -1.93 11.28
CA GLU A 14 13.60 -2.67 11.08
C GLU A 14 14.42 -2.91 12.38
N PRO A 15 14.66 -1.90 13.24
CA PRO A 15 15.44 -2.10 14.47
C PRO A 15 14.70 -2.86 15.58
N SER A 16 13.38 -3.07 15.46
CA SER A 16 12.56 -3.62 16.55
C SER A 16 12.66 -5.13 16.74
N GLY A 17 13.22 -5.85 15.76
CA GLY A 17 13.26 -7.32 15.76
C GLY A 17 11.96 -8.01 15.34
N ILE A 18 10.85 -7.26 15.11
CA ILE A 18 9.55 -7.85 14.71
C ILE A 18 9.62 -8.65 13.41
N PHE A 19 10.47 -8.25 12.47
CA PHE A 19 10.67 -9.01 11.23
C PHE A 19 11.40 -10.33 11.46
N GLY A 20 12.22 -10.43 12.52
CA GLY A 20 12.79 -11.70 12.97
C GLY A 20 11.71 -12.62 13.52
N VAL A 21 10.75 -12.07 14.29
CA VAL A 21 9.60 -12.83 14.79
C VAL A 21 8.80 -13.45 13.64
N LEU A 22 8.52 -12.69 12.58
CA LEU A 22 7.83 -13.22 11.39
C LEU A 22 8.56 -14.39 10.70
N VAL A 23 9.88 -14.47 10.86
CA VAL A 23 10.69 -15.57 10.32
C VAL A 23 10.67 -16.77 11.26
N GLU A 24 10.85 -16.54 12.56
CA GLU A 24 10.86 -17.58 13.59
C GLU A 24 9.50 -18.28 13.74
N THR A 25 8.40 -17.59 13.44
CA THR A 25 7.05 -18.17 13.39
C THR A 25 6.70 -18.79 12.04
N GLU A 26 7.67 -18.91 11.12
CA GLU A 26 7.51 -19.46 9.77
C GLU A 26 6.44 -18.76 8.91
N CYS A 27 5.96 -17.58 9.33
CA CYS A 27 4.97 -16.79 8.60
C CYS A 27 5.57 -16.24 7.30
N TYR A 28 6.86 -15.89 7.32
CA TYR A 28 7.62 -15.38 6.18
C TYR A 28 9.00 -16.01 6.08
N GLY A 29 9.45 -16.27 4.85
CA GLY A 29 10.84 -16.68 4.59
C GLY A 29 11.82 -15.51 4.76
N THR A 30 13.06 -15.84 5.15
CA THR A 30 14.16 -14.88 5.37
C THR A 30 14.39 -13.93 4.19
N ASP A 31 14.36 -14.43 2.96
CA ASP A 31 14.54 -13.59 1.77
C ASP A 31 13.30 -12.77 1.42
N VAL A 32 12.12 -13.20 1.86
CA VAL A 32 10.86 -12.48 1.62
C VAL A 32 10.79 -11.21 2.47
N ILE A 33 11.30 -11.25 3.70
CA ILE A 33 11.32 -10.11 4.62
C ILE A 33 12.03 -8.89 4.02
N LYS A 34 13.11 -9.08 3.26
CA LYS A 34 13.80 -7.98 2.56
C LYS A 34 12.85 -7.22 1.63
N THR A 35 11.92 -7.93 0.99
CA THR A 35 10.92 -7.34 0.09
C THR A 35 9.78 -6.63 0.83
N VAL A 36 9.50 -7.07 2.06
CA VAL A 36 8.55 -6.45 2.99
C VAL A 36 9.13 -5.13 3.51
N ILE A 37 10.33 -5.16 4.09
CA ILE A 37 11.02 -3.99 4.66
C ILE A 37 11.20 -2.89 3.60
N SER A 38 11.65 -3.28 2.40
CA SER A 38 11.84 -2.32 1.30
C SER A 38 10.54 -1.83 0.66
N GLY A 39 9.39 -2.43 0.95
CA GLY A 39 8.12 -2.16 0.28
C GLY A 39 8.11 -2.49 -1.22
N SER A 40 9.14 -3.19 -1.71
CA SER A 40 9.31 -3.52 -3.14
C SER A 40 8.21 -4.45 -3.65
N HIS A 41 7.73 -5.36 -2.81
CA HIS A 41 6.60 -6.22 -3.11
C HIS A 41 5.34 -5.77 -2.35
N TYR A 42 4.55 -4.90 -2.97
CA TYR A 42 3.36 -4.27 -2.38
C TYR A 42 2.46 -5.22 -1.59
N SER A 43 1.93 -6.28 -2.22
CA SER A 43 0.94 -7.15 -1.56
C SER A 43 1.51 -7.83 -0.30
N ARG A 44 2.70 -8.43 -0.39
CA ARG A 44 3.42 -9.00 0.77
C ARG A 44 3.68 -7.97 1.86
N ALA A 45 4.18 -6.79 1.50
CA ALA A 45 4.47 -5.73 2.47
C ALA A 45 3.20 -5.27 3.18
N HIS A 46 2.13 -5.02 2.42
CA HIS A 46 0.83 -4.64 2.98
C HIS A 46 0.30 -5.72 3.93
N THR A 47 0.28 -6.99 3.51
CA THR A 47 -0.19 -8.10 4.36
C THR A 47 0.65 -8.23 5.64
N ALA A 48 1.98 -8.16 5.54
CA ALA A 48 2.85 -8.25 6.71
C ALA A 48 2.59 -7.10 7.70
N HIS A 49 2.51 -5.86 7.21
CA HIS A 49 2.22 -4.71 8.07
C HIS A 49 0.82 -4.77 8.70
N SER A 50 -0.18 -5.28 7.98
CA SER A 50 -1.52 -5.53 8.53
C SER A 50 -1.50 -6.57 9.64
N ILE A 51 -0.78 -7.68 9.47
CA ILE A 51 -0.63 -8.71 10.51
C ILE A 51 0.07 -8.12 11.74
N ILE A 52 1.19 -7.41 11.56
CA ILE A 52 1.92 -6.77 12.66
C ILE A 52 1.01 -5.77 13.41
N HIS A 53 0.26 -4.95 12.67
CA HIS A 53 -0.68 -4.01 13.28
C HIS A 53 -1.76 -4.72 14.08
N GLU A 54 -2.34 -5.79 13.54
CA GLU A 54 -3.36 -6.58 14.22
C GLU A 54 -2.83 -7.15 15.53
N VAL A 55 -1.72 -7.90 15.48
CA VAL A 55 -1.05 -8.48 16.66
C VAL A 55 -0.80 -7.43 17.74
N LEU A 56 -0.19 -6.29 17.38
CA LEU A 56 0.13 -5.25 18.35
C LEU A 56 -1.13 -4.59 18.93
N THR A 57 -2.15 -4.36 18.10
CA THR A 57 -3.41 -3.76 18.54
C THR A 57 -4.15 -4.70 19.48
N SER A 58 -4.24 -5.99 19.14
CA SER A 58 -4.84 -7.03 19.96
C SER A 58 -4.17 -7.11 21.32
N MET A 59 -2.84 -7.22 21.37
CA MET A 59 -2.09 -7.25 22.62
C MET A 59 -2.31 -5.99 23.48
N MET A 60 -2.31 -4.80 22.86
CA MET A 60 -2.57 -3.54 23.58
C MET A 60 -4.00 -3.47 24.12
N PHE A 61 -4.97 -3.96 23.35
CA PHE A 61 -6.38 -3.96 23.70
C PHE A 61 -6.69 -4.99 24.80
N GLU A 62 -6.09 -6.17 24.75
CA GLU A 62 -6.16 -7.16 25.83
C GLU A 62 -5.58 -6.62 27.14
N ALA A 63 -4.44 -5.91 27.07
CA ALA A 63 -3.86 -5.26 28.23
C ALA A 63 -4.76 -4.15 28.80
N PHE A 64 -5.48 -3.43 27.93
CA PHE A 64 -6.52 -2.46 28.32
C PHE A 64 -7.70 -3.14 29.02
N LEU A 65 -8.27 -4.19 28.42
CA LEU A 65 -9.39 -4.94 28.99
C LEU A 65 -9.04 -5.63 30.30
N SER A 66 -7.78 -6.06 30.46
CA SER A 66 -7.28 -6.62 31.72
C SER A 66 -7.21 -5.58 32.85
N LYS A 67 -6.95 -4.31 32.52
CA LYS A 67 -6.95 -3.19 33.49
C LYS A 67 -8.37 -2.69 33.79
N PHE A 68 -9.26 -2.75 32.80
CA PHE A 68 -10.64 -2.24 32.86
C PHE A 68 -11.66 -3.33 32.47
N PRO A 69 -11.85 -4.36 33.32
CA PRO A 69 -12.69 -5.52 33.01
C PRO A 69 -14.17 -5.14 32.80
N GLU A 70 -14.64 -4.01 33.33
CA GLU A 70 -15.98 -3.48 33.06
C GLU A 70 -16.21 -3.17 31.57
N ARG A 71 -15.14 -2.83 30.84
CA ARG A 71 -15.20 -2.54 29.40
C ARG A 71 -15.40 -3.80 28.57
N LEU A 72 -15.04 -4.98 29.09
CA LEU A 72 -15.29 -6.24 28.40
C LEU A 72 -16.80 -6.51 28.29
N THR A 73 -17.57 -6.24 29.35
CA THR A 73 -19.03 -6.39 29.33
C THR A 73 -19.69 -5.43 28.34
N GLU A 74 -19.18 -4.20 28.24
CA GLU A 74 -19.65 -3.23 27.23
C GLU A 74 -19.35 -3.71 25.80
N LEU A 75 -18.19 -4.34 25.59
CA LEU A 75 -17.78 -4.91 24.31
C LEU A 75 -18.64 -6.12 23.90
N ASP A 76 -18.94 -7.02 24.84
CA ASP A 76 -19.83 -8.15 24.59
C ASP A 76 -21.22 -7.66 24.12
N ALA A 77 -21.73 -6.60 24.77
CA ALA A 77 -22.99 -5.97 24.37
C ALA A 77 -22.90 -5.32 22.97
N LEU A 78 -21.77 -4.70 22.61
CA LEU A 78 -21.55 -4.20 21.25
C LEU A 78 -21.55 -5.34 20.22
N GLN A 79 -20.90 -6.46 20.52
CA GLN A 79 -20.80 -7.58 19.61
C GLN A 79 -22.16 -8.21 19.31
N VAL A 80 -23.01 -8.36 20.32
CA VAL A 80 -24.41 -8.81 20.15
C VAL A 80 -25.16 -7.84 19.23
N ASN A 81 -25.04 -6.53 19.46
CA ASN A 81 -25.70 -5.52 18.65
C ASN A 81 -25.22 -5.57 17.19
N CYS A 82 -23.91 -5.66 16.94
CA CYS A 82 -23.33 -5.74 15.60
C CYS A 82 -23.74 -7.00 14.81
N GLN A 83 -24.13 -8.07 15.50
CA GLN A 83 -24.64 -9.30 14.88
C GLN A 83 -26.14 -9.24 14.59
N SER A 84 -26.86 -8.25 15.16
CA SER A 84 -28.27 -8.04 14.87
C SER A 84 -28.46 -7.49 13.46
N LYS A 85 -29.39 -8.09 12.71
CA LYS A 85 -29.72 -7.68 11.33
C LYS A 85 -30.62 -6.44 11.26
N GLU A 86 -31.30 -6.11 12.36
CA GLU A 86 -32.33 -5.06 12.42
C GLU A 86 -32.17 -4.27 13.72
N LEU A 87 -31.22 -3.33 13.74
CA LEU A 87 -31.11 -2.34 14.80
C LEU A 87 -32.04 -1.16 14.50
N THR A 88 -32.80 -0.73 15.51
CA THR A 88 -33.49 0.56 15.47
C THR A 88 -32.47 1.71 15.47
N SER A 89 -32.90 2.91 15.04
CA SER A 89 -32.04 4.10 15.06
C SER A 89 -31.54 4.45 16.47
N GLU A 90 -32.35 4.19 17.50
CA GLU A 90 -31.98 4.44 18.90
C GLU A 90 -30.94 3.43 19.41
N GLU A 91 -31.11 2.14 19.09
CA GLU A 91 -30.12 1.11 19.40
C GLU A 91 -28.80 1.35 18.66
N TRP A 92 -28.87 1.82 17.40
CA TRP A 92 -27.68 2.20 16.63
C TRP A 92 -26.93 3.36 17.29
N ASN A 93 -27.63 4.43 17.67
CA ASN A 93 -27.00 5.57 18.34
C ASN A 93 -26.38 5.16 19.68
N THR A 94 -27.09 4.36 20.48
CA THR A 94 -26.57 3.83 21.75
C THR A 94 -25.33 2.96 21.55
N THR A 95 -25.34 2.11 20.52
CA THR A 95 -24.20 1.26 20.14
C THR A 95 -23.01 2.12 19.71
N LYS A 96 -23.26 3.15 18.91
CA LYS A 96 -22.23 4.09 18.46
C LYS A 96 -21.61 4.85 19.64
N GLU A 97 -22.43 5.43 20.52
CA GLU A 97 -21.95 6.16 21.70
C GLU A 97 -21.10 5.27 22.61
N ARG A 98 -21.50 4.01 22.79
CA ARG A 98 -20.72 3.03 23.56
C ARG A 98 -19.39 2.70 22.88
N ALA A 99 -19.39 2.49 21.56
CA ALA A 99 -18.15 2.27 20.81
C ALA A 99 -17.20 3.47 20.89
N ASP A 100 -17.73 4.70 20.76
CA ASP A 100 -16.98 5.95 20.88
C ASP A 100 -16.39 6.10 22.31
N SER A 101 -17.15 5.74 23.34
CA SER A 101 -16.70 5.74 24.75
C SER A 101 -15.55 4.77 25.00
N ILE A 102 -15.66 3.52 24.52
CA ILE A 102 -14.59 2.52 24.63
C ILE A 102 -13.35 2.98 23.86
N GLN A 103 -13.53 3.49 22.65
CA GLN A 103 -12.44 4.00 21.84
C GLN A 103 -11.71 5.15 22.53
N ALA A 104 -12.44 6.11 23.12
CA ALA A 104 -11.85 7.21 23.87
C ALA A 104 -11.05 6.71 25.09
N ALA A 105 -11.63 5.81 25.88
CA ALA A 105 -10.97 5.20 27.03
C ALA A 105 -9.69 4.43 26.64
N PHE A 106 -9.75 3.69 25.53
CA PHE A 106 -8.59 2.99 25.00
C PHE A 106 -7.49 3.97 24.56
N GLN A 107 -7.84 5.06 23.86
CA GLN A 107 -6.86 6.09 23.48
C GLN A 107 -6.20 6.76 24.68
N ASP A 108 -6.96 7.02 25.75
CA ASP A 108 -6.40 7.61 26.96
C ASP A 108 -5.48 6.64 27.70
N TYR A 109 -5.84 5.36 27.76
CA TYR A 109 -4.95 4.30 28.24
C TYR A 109 -3.65 4.23 27.44
N LEU A 110 -3.72 4.29 26.11
CA LEU A 110 -2.52 4.27 25.25
C LEU A 110 -1.60 5.46 25.54
N LYS A 111 -2.15 6.67 25.74
CA LYS A 111 -1.37 7.87 26.10
C LYS A 111 -0.73 7.74 27.48
N GLU A 112 -1.49 7.26 28.46
CA GLU A 112 -0.99 7.03 29.83
C GLU A 112 0.21 6.07 29.78
N ARG A 113 0.06 4.91 29.11
CA ARG A 113 1.12 3.90 29.01
C ARG A 113 2.33 4.38 28.22
N ALA A 114 2.12 5.11 27.13
CA ALA A 114 3.21 5.70 26.35
C ALA A 114 4.06 6.67 27.18
N SER A 115 3.44 7.43 28.10
CA SER A 115 4.18 8.35 28.99
C SER A 115 5.06 7.63 30.02
N LEU A 116 4.77 6.36 30.32
CA LEU A 116 5.49 5.56 31.31
C LEU A 116 6.62 4.71 30.70
N SER A 117 6.54 4.39 29.40
CA SER A 117 7.40 3.40 28.76
C SER A 117 7.78 3.81 27.35
N GLN A 118 9.08 4.03 27.13
CA GLN A 118 9.61 4.34 25.80
C GLN A 118 9.38 3.21 24.79
N SER A 119 9.43 1.94 25.25
CA SER A 119 9.11 0.79 24.40
C SER A 119 7.65 0.81 23.99
N PHE A 120 6.74 1.04 24.94
CA PHE A 120 5.32 1.14 24.64
C PHE A 120 5.02 2.30 23.68
N ASP A 121 5.61 3.48 23.92
CA ASP A 121 5.46 4.65 23.05
C ASP A 121 5.89 4.37 21.60
N TYR A 122 6.99 3.63 21.42
CA TYR A 122 7.45 3.20 20.09
C TYR A 122 6.40 2.35 19.36
N TRP A 123 5.83 1.33 20.02
CA TRP A 123 4.82 0.46 19.42
C TRP A 123 3.49 1.17 19.21
N LYS A 124 3.06 1.98 20.19
CA LYS A 124 1.87 2.83 20.09
C LYS A 124 2.00 3.78 18.91
N THR A 125 3.17 4.38 18.70
CA THR A 125 3.42 5.29 17.57
C THR A 125 3.20 4.57 16.25
N TYR A 126 3.74 3.35 16.10
CA TYR A 126 3.48 2.54 14.91
C TYR A 126 1.99 2.26 14.70
N VAL A 127 1.29 1.78 15.73
CA VAL A 127 -0.13 1.36 15.67
C VAL A 127 -1.07 2.54 15.44
N SER A 128 -0.91 3.62 16.19
CA SER A 128 -1.87 4.73 16.23
C SER A 128 -1.54 5.88 15.27
N ASP A 129 -0.27 6.07 14.92
CA ASP A 129 0.15 7.26 14.18
C ASP A 129 0.68 6.92 12.78
N LEU A 130 1.46 5.83 12.62
CA LEU A 130 2.11 5.50 11.34
C LEU A 130 1.28 4.58 10.45
N PHE A 131 0.86 3.42 10.94
CA PHE A 131 0.08 2.44 10.17
C PHE A 131 -1.26 2.99 9.63
N PRO A 132 -1.99 3.85 10.38
CA PRO A 132 -3.23 4.44 9.87
C PRO A 132 -3.05 5.21 8.55
N ILE A 133 -1.85 5.70 8.25
CA ILE A 133 -1.57 6.39 6.98
C ILE A 133 -1.78 5.46 5.78
N ILE A 134 -1.27 4.23 5.82
CA ILE A 134 -1.48 3.27 4.72
C ILE A 134 -2.93 2.78 4.70
N ARG A 135 -3.52 2.54 5.88
CA ARG A 135 -4.93 2.13 6.00
C ARG A 135 -5.85 3.17 5.37
N ASP A 136 -5.67 4.45 5.68
CA ASP A 136 -6.53 5.53 5.21
C ASP A 136 -6.30 5.82 3.72
N LEU A 137 -5.07 5.65 3.21
CA LEU A 137 -4.81 5.67 1.77
C LEU A 137 -5.58 4.56 1.04
N THR A 138 -5.50 3.33 1.55
CA THR A 138 -6.23 2.21 0.94
C THR A 138 -7.73 2.42 1.06
N ASN A 139 -8.25 2.84 2.21
CA ASN A 139 -9.67 3.08 2.43
C ASN A 139 -10.20 4.19 1.54
N SER A 140 -9.52 5.34 1.47
CA SER A 140 -9.93 6.46 0.60
C SER A 140 -9.98 6.07 -0.87
N LEU A 141 -9.04 5.26 -1.34
CA LEU A 141 -9.07 4.74 -2.71
C LEU A 141 -10.22 3.76 -2.94
N ARG A 142 -10.52 2.90 -1.96
CA ARG A 142 -11.59 1.90 -2.05
C ARG A 142 -12.97 2.52 -2.00
N SER A 143 -13.16 3.57 -1.18
CA SER A 143 -14.41 4.29 -1.02
C SER A 143 -14.59 5.45 -2.01
N GLY A 144 -13.51 5.93 -2.63
CA GLY A 144 -13.54 7.16 -3.41
C GLY A 144 -13.67 8.41 -2.54
N ASP A 145 -13.16 8.39 -1.30
CA ASP A 145 -13.19 9.53 -0.39
C ASP A 145 -11.99 10.46 -0.64
N TRP A 146 -12.27 11.57 -1.32
CA TRP A 146 -11.24 12.55 -1.70
C TRP A 146 -10.61 13.25 -0.50
N ILE A 147 -11.39 13.56 0.54
CA ILE A 147 -10.90 14.29 1.71
C ILE A 147 -9.99 13.39 2.56
N LEU A 148 -10.41 12.14 2.78
CA LEU A 148 -9.58 11.15 3.45
C LEU A 148 -8.29 10.87 2.67
N TYR A 149 -8.36 10.83 1.34
CA TYR A 149 -7.19 10.69 0.49
C TYR A 149 -6.19 11.83 0.73
N LEU A 150 -6.62 13.09 0.63
CA LEU A 150 -5.74 14.25 0.85
C LEU A 150 -5.13 14.25 2.26
N SER A 151 -5.94 14.01 3.30
CA SER A 151 -5.45 13.90 4.67
C SER A 151 -4.39 12.81 4.85
N ALA A 152 -4.56 11.67 4.19
CA ALA A 152 -3.58 10.58 4.26
C ALA A 152 -2.30 10.91 3.49
N ILE A 153 -2.40 11.61 2.35
CA ILE A 153 -1.24 12.09 1.58
C ILE A 153 -0.44 13.15 2.36
N GLU A 154 -1.10 14.05 3.09
CA GLU A 154 -0.43 15.01 3.97
C GLU A 154 0.38 14.30 5.06
N ARG A 155 -0.23 13.35 5.78
CA ARG A 155 0.48 12.58 6.81
C ARG A 155 1.62 11.75 6.22
N ALA A 156 1.42 11.15 5.04
CA ALA A 156 2.48 10.46 4.32
C ALA A 156 3.64 11.39 3.94
N THR A 157 3.36 12.66 3.64
CA THR A 157 4.38 13.66 3.33
C THR A 157 5.36 13.83 4.49
N SER A 158 4.86 13.94 5.73
CA SER A 158 5.69 14.00 6.93
C SER A 158 6.58 12.77 7.09
N LEU A 159 6.06 11.56 6.81
CA LEU A 159 6.87 10.35 6.82
C LEU A 159 8.00 10.41 5.79
N PHE A 160 7.74 10.91 4.59
CA PHE A 160 8.76 10.98 3.55
C PHE A 160 9.93 11.86 3.97
N PHE A 161 9.64 13.01 4.59
CA PHE A 161 10.67 13.89 5.15
C PHE A 161 11.47 13.17 6.24
N PHE A 162 10.78 12.52 7.19
CA PHE A 162 11.43 11.82 8.29
C PHE A 162 12.36 10.71 7.82
N PHE A 163 11.93 9.88 6.86
CA PHE A 163 12.70 8.74 6.33
C PHE A 163 13.55 9.07 5.10
N GLY A 164 13.74 10.35 4.76
CA GLY A 164 14.63 10.78 3.68
C GLY A 164 14.23 10.30 2.28
N ARG A 165 12.92 10.22 1.98
CA ARG A 165 12.41 9.82 0.65
C ARG A 165 12.42 11.01 -0.32
N THR A 166 13.61 11.52 -0.65
CA THR A 166 13.83 12.82 -1.33
C THR A 166 12.94 13.09 -2.54
N ASN A 167 12.74 12.10 -3.43
CA ASN A 167 11.88 12.27 -4.59
C ASN A 167 10.43 12.58 -4.18
N TYR A 168 9.91 11.88 -3.17
CA TYR A 168 8.55 12.07 -2.69
C TYR A 168 8.44 13.34 -1.83
N CYS A 169 9.44 13.65 -0.99
CA CYS A 169 9.46 14.91 -0.23
C CYS A 169 9.36 16.15 -1.11
N ARG A 170 9.94 16.11 -2.32
CA ARG A 170 9.92 17.24 -3.26
C ARG A 170 8.59 17.37 -4.00
N TRP A 171 8.04 16.25 -4.48
CA TRP A 171 6.88 16.27 -5.36
C TRP A 171 5.54 16.21 -4.63
N THR A 172 5.46 15.56 -3.47
CA THR A 172 4.19 15.43 -2.75
C THR A 172 3.62 16.77 -2.24
N PRO A 173 4.43 17.72 -1.71
CA PRO A 173 3.92 19.04 -1.34
C PRO A 173 3.37 19.83 -2.54
N LEU A 174 4.01 19.75 -3.71
CA LEU A 174 3.53 20.39 -4.93
C LEU A 174 2.22 19.76 -5.40
N PHE A 175 2.14 18.43 -5.38
CA PHE A 175 0.90 17.70 -5.67
C PHE A 175 -0.25 18.11 -4.73
N LEU A 176 0.02 18.22 -3.42
CA LEU A 176 -0.96 18.68 -2.43
C LEU A 176 -1.41 20.12 -2.70
N GLN A 177 -0.47 21.01 -3.06
CA GLN A 177 -0.80 22.39 -3.42
C GLN A 177 -1.71 22.46 -4.67
N ASP A 178 -1.47 21.61 -5.67
CA ASP A 178 -2.34 21.54 -6.85
C ASP A 178 -3.74 21.03 -6.49
N CYS A 179 -3.83 20.05 -5.58
CA CYS A 179 -5.09 19.53 -5.05
C CYS A 179 -5.86 20.58 -4.22
N TYR A 180 -5.14 21.29 -3.34
CA TYR A 180 -5.33 22.68 -2.90
C TYR A 180 -6.27 23.53 -3.75
N GLN A 181 -5.77 23.79 -4.94
CA GLN A 181 -6.28 24.82 -5.82
C GLN A 181 -7.31 24.25 -6.81
N LEU A 182 -7.64 22.97 -6.71
CA LEU A 182 -8.52 22.29 -7.65
C LEU A 182 -9.91 22.92 -7.68
N LYS A 183 -10.44 23.32 -6.51
CA LYS A 183 -11.75 23.97 -6.39
C LYS A 183 -11.81 25.28 -7.18
N ASP A 184 -10.76 26.09 -7.12
CA ASP A 184 -10.73 27.41 -7.76
C ASP A 184 -10.34 27.32 -9.24
N LYS A 185 -9.36 26.48 -9.58
CA LYS A 185 -8.83 26.35 -10.95
C LYS A 185 -9.67 25.45 -11.84
N PHE A 186 -10.25 24.38 -11.28
CA PHE A 186 -10.95 23.34 -12.02
C PHE A 186 -12.18 22.82 -11.23
N PRO A 187 -13.20 23.66 -10.99
CA PRO A 187 -14.34 23.33 -10.13
C PRO A 187 -15.08 22.06 -10.57
N LEU A 188 -15.26 21.85 -11.88
CA LEU A 188 -15.89 20.62 -12.40
C LEU A 188 -15.10 19.35 -12.06
N LEU A 189 -13.77 19.44 -12.07
CA LEU A 189 -12.91 18.32 -11.70
C LEU A 189 -12.93 18.09 -10.18
N TYR A 190 -12.94 19.16 -9.40
CA TYR A 190 -13.12 19.10 -7.95
C TYR A 190 -14.44 18.40 -7.58
N ASP A 191 -15.56 18.80 -8.19
CA ASP A 191 -16.86 18.17 -7.97
C ASP A 191 -16.84 16.69 -8.38
N SER A 192 -16.18 16.35 -9.49
CA SER A 192 -15.99 14.95 -9.89
C SER A 192 -15.23 14.17 -8.81
N TYR A 193 -14.14 14.73 -8.26
CA TYR A 193 -13.32 14.07 -7.24
C TYR A 193 -14.04 13.91 -5.92
N MET A 194 -14.78 14.93 -5.48
CA MET A 194 -15.64 14.85 -4.28
C MET A 194 -16.70 13.75 -4.40
N ASN A 195 -17.11 13.40 -5.61
CA ASN A 195 -18.02 12.30 -5.91
C ASN A 195 -17.30 10.97 -6.24
N GLY A 196 -16.01 10.84 -5.93
CA GLY A 196 -15.22 9.63 -6.13
C GLY A 196 -14.66 9.44 -7.55
N GLY A 197 -14.72 10.45 -8.42
CA GLY A 197 -14.24 10.40 -9.79
C GLY A 197 -12.71 10.32 -9.96
N PHE A 198 -11.95 10.31 -8.87
CA PHE A 198 -10.49 10.13 -8.89
C PHE A 198 -10.06 8.64 -8.78
N VAL A 199 -11.02 7.72 -8.61
CA VAL A 199 -10.79 6.28 -8.57
C VAL A 199 -11.60 5.57 -9.65
N VAL A 200 -11.11 4.42 -10.09
CA VAL A 200 -11.86 3.51 -10.96
C VAL A 200 -12.57 2.50 -10.05
N ASN A 201 -13.88 2.42 -10.11
CA ASN A 201 -14.67 1.47 -9.35
C ASN A 201 -15.46 0.53 -10.27
N THR A 202 -15.85 -0.61 -9.71
CA THR A 202 -16.88 -1.46 -10.29
C THR A 202 -18.24 -1.04 -9.73
N THR A 203 -19.32 -1.73 -10.12
CA THR A 203 -20.65 -1.54 -9.53
C THR A 203 -20.71 -1.87 -8.03
N LYS A 204 -19.70 -2.56 -7.48
CA LYS A 204 -19.65 -2.94 -6.07
C LYS A 204 -19.10 -1.80 -5.20
N LYS A 205 -19.74 -1.56 -4.04
CA LYS A 205 -19.20 -0.67 -3.00
C LYS A 205 -17.82 -1.15 -2.54
N GLY A 206 -16.90 -0.22 -2.26
CA GLY A 206 -15.55 -0.56 -1.77
C GLY A 206 -14.60 -1.14 -2.83
N SER A 207 -14.98 -1.11 -4.11
CA SER A 207 -14.18 -1.69 -5.20
C SER A 207 -13.22 -0.70 -5.87
N GLY A 208 -13.15 0.53 -5.36
CA GLY A 208 -12.31 1.58 -5.94
C GLY A 208 -10.83 1.20 -5.97
N VAL A 209 -10.17 1.52 -7.09
CA VAL A 209 -8.73 1.35 -7.29
C VAL A 209 -8.16 2.56 -8.02
N PRO A 210 -6.86 2.90 -7.82
CA PRO A 210 -6.20 3.94 -8.60
C PRO A 210 -6.24 3.64 -10.11
N PHE A 211 -6.25 4.68 -10.95
CA PHE A 211 -6.24 4.53 -12.41
C PHE A 211 -5.10 3.65 -12.94
N ASP A 212 -3.88 3.81 -12.40
CA ASP A 212 -2.72 3.00 -12.81
C ASP A 212 -2.93 1.51 -12.51
N GLN A 213 -3.51 1.20 -11.35
CA GLN A 213 -3.83 -0.17 -10.98
C GLN A 213 -4.97 -0.74 -11.85
N ALA A 214 -6.00 0.05 -12.12
CA ALA A 214 -7.07 -0.34 -13.03
C ALA A 214 -6.53 -0.63 -14.44
N LEU A 215 -5.62 0.21 -14.93
CA LEU A 215 -4.97 0.01 -16.23
C LEU A 215 -4.14 -1.29 -16.24
N GLU A 216 -3.36 -1.55 -15.19
CA GLU A 216 -2.57 -2.78 -15.10
C GLU A 216 -3.49 -4.01 -15.07
N GLN A 217 -4.58 -3.96 -14.31
CA GLN A 217 -5.51 -5.09 -14.13
C GLN A 217 -6.39 -5.34 -15.37
N CYS A 218 -6.95 -4.29 -15.95
CA CYS A 218 -7.93 -4.40 -17.03
C CYS A 218 -7.30 -4.46 -18.42
N TYR A 219 -6.10 -3.90 -18.61
CA TYR A 219 -5.45 -3.81 -19.92
C TYR A 219 -4.13 -4.59 -19.96
N ASN A 220 -3.14 -4.22 -19.14
CA ASN A 220 -1.78 -4.74 -19.29
C ASN A 220 -1.68 -6.24 -18.96
N ARG A 221 -2.32 -6.68 -17.86
CA ARG A 221 -2.29 -8.08 -17.46
C ARG A 221 -2.98 -8.98 -18.51
N PRO A 222 -4.21 -8.71 -18.97
CA PRO A 222 -4.85 -9.46 -20.06
C PRO A 222 -4.01 -9.49 -21.34
N ALA A 223 -3.27 -8.43 -21.64
CA ALA A 223 -2.40 -8.38 -22.81
C ALA A 223 -1.18 -9.32 -22.69
N LYS A 224 -0.71 -9.64 -21.47
CA LYS A 224 0.48 -10.44 -21.17
C LYS A 224 0.21 -11.92 -20.86
N VAL A 225 -1.00 -12.27 -20.42
CA VAL A 225 -1.38 -13.66 -20.05
C VAL A 225 -1.81 -14.48 -21.27
N SER A 226 -2.10 -15.76 -21.07
CA SER A 226 -2.64 -16.64 -22.12
C SER A 226 -3.89 -16.04 -22.76
N GLY A 227 -3.89 -15.89 -24.09
CA GLY A 227 -4.93 -15.17 -24.85
C GLY A 227 -4.69 -13.66 -25.04
N GLY A 228 -3.56 -13.14 -24.54
CA GLY A 228 -3.05 -11.80 -24.80
C GLY A 228 -2.24 -11.69 -26.09
N ILE A 229 -1.86 -10.47 -26.47
CA ILE A 229 -1.11 -10.17 -27.71
C ILE A 229 0.39 -10.02 -27.47
N ILE A 230 0.79 -9.68 -26.23
CA ILE A 230 2.18 -9.43 -25.86
C ILE A 230 2.91 -10.77 -25.79
N GLY A 231 4.03 -10.86 -26.52
CA GLY A 231 4.80 -12.10 -26.65
C GLY A 231 4.36 -12.99 -27.82
N VAL A 232 3.16 -12.80 -28.39
CA VAL A 232 2.67 -13.51 -29.58
C VAL A 232 3.19 -12.85 -30.86
N THR A 233 3.12 -11.52 -30.92
CA THR A 233 3.60 -10.75 -32.07
C THR A 233 4.23 -9.44 -31.63
N ARG A 234 5.21 -8.97 -32.40
CA ARG A 234 5.83 -7.63 -32.24
C ARG A 234 5.35 -6.64 -33.30
N LYS A 235 4.45 -7.07 -34.21
CA LYS A 235 3.88 -6.19 -35.25
C LYS A 235 3.00 -5.15 -34.58
N LYS A 236 3.35 -3.87 -34.71
CA LYS A 236 2.65 -2.75 -34.05
C LYS A 236 1.18 -2.69 -34.47
N GLU A 237 0.89 -3.01 -35.72
CA GLU A 237 -0.45 -3.01 -36.31
C GLU A 237 -1.34 -4.06 -35.63
N ALA A 238 -0.79 -5.24 -35.35
CA ALA A 238 -1.53 -6.31 -34.67
C ALA A 238 -1.79 -5.98 -33.20
N VAL A 239 -0.84 -5.32 -32.51
CA VAL A 239 -1.02 -4.84 -31.14
C VAL A 239 -2.07 -3.72 -31.08
N ALA A 240 -2.03 -2.78 -32.02
CA ALA A 240 -3.02 -1.72 -32.14
C ALA A 240 -4.42 -2.27 -32.43
N LEU A 241 -4.53 -3.20 -33.38
CA LEU A 241 -5.79 -3.87 -33.69
C LEU A 241 -6.34 -4.65 -32.49
N TRP A 242 -5.48 -5.36 -31.74
CA TRP A 242 -5.89 -6.01 -30.50
C TRP A 242 -6.42 -5.00 -29.49
N GLY A 243 -5.73 -3.87 -29.29
CA GLY A 243 -6.19 -2.81 -28.39
C GLY A 243 -7.57 -2.26 -28.78
N ILE A 244 -7.81 -2.09 -30.09
CA ILE A 244 -9.11 -1.67 -30.61
C ILE A 244 -10.16 -2.76 -30.41
N ILE A 245 -9.89 -4.04 -30.66
CA ILE A 245 -10.91 -5.10 -30.60
C ILE A 245 -11.18 -5.57 -29.16
N LYS A 246 -10.21 -5.42 -28.25
CA LYS A 246 -10.27 -5.96 -26.88
C LYS A 246 -11.57 -5.62 -26.16
N HIS A 247 -11.99 -4.35 -26.17
CA HIS A 247 -13.22 -3.93 -25.48
C HIS A 247 -14.47 -4.66 -26.00
N LYS A 248 -14.57 -4.92 -27.32
CA LYS A 248 -15.63 -5.75 -27.88
C LYS A 248 -15.49 -7.20 -27.46
N LYS A 249 -14.27 -7.74 -27.47
CA LYS A 249 -14.01 -9.11 -27.00
C LYS A 249 -14.45 -9.30 -25.55
N ASP A 250 -14.11 -8.35 -24.68
CA ASP A 250 -14.48 -8.38 -23.26
C ASP A 250 -16.01 -8.36 -23.09
N GLN A 251 -16.74 -7.51 -23.86
CA GLN A 251 -18.22 -7.49 -23.86
C GLN A 251 -18.83 -8.84 -24.27
N TYR A 252 -18.24 -9.51 -25.28
CA TYR A 252 -18.69 -10.84 -25.68
C TYR A 252 -18.39 -11.91 -24.62
N VAL A 253 -17.23 -11.85 -23.96
CA VAL A 253 -16.87 -12.78 -22.88
C VAL A 253 -17.83 -12.61 -21.70
N GLU A 254 -18.10 -11.37 -21.29
CA GLU A 254 -19.03 -11.07 -20.20
C GLU A 254 -20.45 -11.59 -20.51
N LEU A 255 -20.93 -11.41 -21.75
CA LEU A 255 -22.22 -11.96 -22.19
C LEU A 255 -22.25 -13.50 -22.14
N LEU A 256 -21.14 -14.17 -22.46
CA LEU A 256 -21.04 -15.63 -22.41
C LEU A 256 -20.96 -16.12 -20.96
N GLU A 257 -20.22 -15.43 -20.10
CA GLU A 257 -20.12 -15.71 -18.66
C GLU A 257 -21.44 -15.50 -17.92
N MET A 258 -22.28 -14.55 -18.37
CA MET A 258 -23.66 -14.38 -17.86
C MET A 258 -24.60 -15.51 -18.29
N LYS A 259 -24.35 -16.16 -19.42
CA LYS A 259 -25.20 -17.22 -19.98
C LYS A 259 -24.80 -18.63 -19.55
N GLY A 260 -23.51 -18.83 -19.26
CA GLY A 260 -23.06 -20.01 -18.56
C GLY A 260 -23.27 -19.81 -17.05
N ASP A 261 -23.67 -20.84 -16.34
CA ASP A 261 -23.66 -20.87 -14.86
C ASP A 261 -22.21 -20.96 -14.34
N VAL A 262 -21.34 -20.09 -14.86
CA VAL A 262 -19.91 -19.99 -14.57
C VAL A 262 -19.63 -18.78 -13.68
N GLY A 263 -20.61 -17.89 -13.53
CA GLY A 263 -20.61 -16.78 -12.58
C GLY A 263 -20.84 -17.28 -11.15
N GLY A 264 -19.85 -17.98 -10.60
CA GLY A 264 -19.83 -18.32 -9.18
C GLY A 264 -20.09 -17.07 -8.34
N GLU A 265 -20.97 -17.24 -7.34
CA GLU A 265 -21.24 -16.36 -6.20
C GLU A 265 -20.27 -15.18 -6.08
N LEU A 266 -20.81 -13.97 -6.18
CA LEU A 266 -20.24 -12.72 -5.64
C LEU A 266 -18.73 -12.83 -5.40
N SER A 267 -17.91 -12.76 -6.47
CA SER A 267 -16.45 -12.86 -6.30
C SER A 267 -15.98 -11.78 -5.32
N LEU A 268 -15.84 -12.18 -4.06
CA LEU A 268 -15.23 -11.42 -3.00
C LEU A 268 -13.75 -11.29 -3.40
N HIS A 269 -13.14 -10.17 -3.05
CA HIS A 269 -11.70 -10.02 -3.27
C HIS A 269 -10.98 -11.24 -2.67
N HIS A 270 -10.04 -11.86 -3.41
CA HIS A 270 -9.36 -13.11 -3.02
C HIS A 270 -8.78 -13.15 -1.59
N ALA A 271 -8.54 -11.99 -0.98
CA ALA A 271 -8.16 -11.86 0.42
C ALA A 271 -9.25 -12.30 1.42
N PHE A 272 -10.53 -12.23 1.04
CA PHE A 272 -11.69 -12.68 1.83
C PHE A 272 -12.09 -14.12 1.51
N ASN A 273 -11.31 -14.84 0.70
CA ASN A 273 -11.49 -16.29 0.58
C ASN A 273 -11.30 -16.90 1.98
N PRO A 274 -12.22 -17.77 2.46
CA PRO A 274 -12.12 -18.42 3.76
C PRO A 274 -10.75 -19.03 4.05
N SER A 275 -10.14 -19.70 3.05
CA SER A 275 -8.81 -20.29 3.20
C SER A 275 -7.71 -19.25 3.48
N THR A 276 -7.75 -18.11 2.78
CA THR A 276 -6.82 -17.00 3.01
C THR A 276 -7.05 -16.38 4.39
N ALA A 277 -8.31 -16.19 4.78
CA ALA A 277 -8.68 -15.61 6.07
C ALA A 277 -8.22 -16.50 7.23
N THR A 278 -8.51 -17.80 7.18
CA THR A 278 -8.04 -18.78 8.18
C THR A 278 -6.53 -18.76 8.30
N LYS A 279 -5.81 -18.72 7.17
CA LYS A 279 -4.34 -18.65 7.19
C LYS A 279 -3.82 -17.39 7.89
N ILE A 280 -4.43 -16.22 7.64
CA ILE A 280 -4.03 -14.97 8.29
C ILE A 280 -4.31 -15.02 9.79
N VAL A 281 -5.47 -15.55 10.21
CA VAL A 281 -5.82 -15.71 11.63
C VAL A 281 -4.80 -16.60 12.35
N MET A 282 -4.43 -17.73 11.75
CA MET A 282 -3.39 -18.61 12.31
C MET A 282 -2.06 -17.88 12.45
N MET A 283 -1.64 -17.12 11.43
CA MET A 283 -0.40 -16.33 11.50
C MET A 283 -0.41 -15.31 12.65
N VAL A 284 -1.53 -14.62 12.87
CA VAL A 284 -1.68 -13.68 13.99
C VAL A 284 -1.51 -14.40 15.32
N GLN A 285 -2.20 -15.53 15.51
CA GLN A 285 -2.12 -16.35 16.73
C GLN A 285 -0.71 -16.88 17.00
N ASP A 286 -0.04 -17.42 15.97
CA ASP A 286 1.32 -17.95 16.10
C ASP A 286 2.31 -16.85 16.53
N ILE A 287 2.13 -15.62 16.02
CA ILE A 287 2.97 -14.47 16.39
C ILE A 287 2.66 -14.00 17.81
N GLU A 288 1.39 -13.92 18.19
CA GLU A 288 0.98 -13.54 19.55
C GLU A 288 1.54 -14.51 20.59
N GLU A 289 1.40 -15.82 20.36
CA GLU A 289 1.93 -16.86 21.25
C GLU A 289 3.46 -16.77 21.37
N TYR A 290 4.16 -16.54 20.25
CA TYR A 290 5.60 -16.36 20.25
C TYR A 290 6.03 -15.12 21.04
N LEU A 291 5.37 -13.97 20.83
CA LEU A 291 5.69 -12.73 21.53
C LEU A 291 5.43 -12.85 23.04
N GLN A 292 4.33 -13.48 23.45
CA GLN A 292 4.03 -13.74 24.85
C GLN A 292 5.10 -14.63 25.51
N LYS A 293 5.66 -15.58 24.76
CA LYS A 293 6.71 -16.49 25.25
C LYS A 293 8.11 -15.87 25.33
N VAL A 294 8.49 -15.06 24.34
CA VAL A 294 9.89 -14.62 24.16
C VAL A 294 10.14 -13.22 24.70
N CYS A 295 9.24 -12.28 24.43
CA CYS A 295 9.32 -10.90 24.92
C CYS A 295 8.03 -10.16 24.57
N SER A 296 7.24 -9.78 25.57
CA SER A 296 6.07 -8.93 25.33
C SER A 296 6.52 -7.52 24.93
N PRO A 297 6.07 -6.98 23.78
CA PRO A 297 6.31 -5.59 23.37
C PRO A 297 5.82 -4.55 24.40
N LEU A 298 4.94 -4.98 25.32
CA LEU A 298 4.21 -4.14 26.28
C LEU A 298 4.78 -4.20 27.72
N GLN A 299 5.78 -5.05 27.97
CA GLN A 299 6.45 -5.14 29.26
C GLN A 299 7.60 -4.15 29.35
N ASP A 300 7.68 -3.43 30.47
CA ASP A 300 8.81 -2.59 30.81
C ASP A 300 10.01 -3.48 31.13
N GLN A 301 10.92 -3.66 30.17
CA GLN A 301 12.21 -4.22 30.50
C GLN A 301 12.97 -3.24 31.38
N VAL A 302 12.97 -3.48 32.69
CA VAL A 302 14.08 -3.02 33.53
C VAL A 302 15.32 -3.66 32.93
N PRO A 303 16.33 -2.88 32.47
CA PRO A 303 17.43 -3.41 31.69
C PRO A 303 18.30 -4.29 32.58
N THR A 304 18.03 -5.60 32.58
CA THR A 304 18.96 -6.58 33.12
C THR A 304 19.90 -6.93 31.99
N LEU A 305 20.99 -6.17 31.88
CA LEU A 305 22.14 -6.49 31.04
C LEU A 305 22.67 -7.88 31.40
N THR A 306 22.10 -8.92 30.80
CA THR A 306 22.72 -10.25 30.76
C THR A 306 23.39 -10.40 29.41
N GLN A 307 24.66 -9.98 29.37
CA GLN A 307 25.59 -10.42 28.34
C GLN A 307 25.61 -11.96 28.27
N LYS A 308 25.02 -12.52 27.22
CA LYS A 308 25.33 -13.85 26.68
C LYS A 308 25.22 -13.71 25.16
N HIS A 309 26.18 -14.05 24.31
CA HIS A 309 27.41 -14.82 24.45
C HIS A 309 28.35 -14.32 23.32
N ARG A 310 29.50 -13.75 23.67
CA ARG A 310 30.54 -13.41 22.68
C ARG A 310 31.26 -14.72 22.35
N ARG A 311 31.11 -15.25 21.12
CA ARG A 311 31.90 -16.41 20.67
C ARG A 311 33.40 -16.08 20.80
N PRO A 312 34.23 -16.97 21.36
CA PRO A 312 35.66 -16.74 21.43
C PRO A 312 36.29 -16.82 20.04
N SER A 313 37.19 -15.90 19.78
CA SER A 313 38.08 -15.88 18.62
C SER A 313 38.98 -17.13 18.66
N ALA A 314 38.90 -17.96 17.62
CA ALA A 314 39.92 -18.94 17.32
C ALA A 314 40.90 -18.35 16.30
N ALA A 315 42.15 -18.21 16.72
CA ALA A 315 43.30 -17.97 15.87
C ALA A 315 43.79 -19.29 15.25
N ALA A 316 44.61 -19.18 14.20
CA ALA A 316 45.22 -20.21 13.33
C ALA A 316 44.31 -20.65 12.15
N ASP A 317 44.72 -20.71 10.89
CA ASP A 317 46.04 -20.57 10.26
C ASP A 317 45.86 -20.16 8.78
N LEU A 318 46.74 -19.30 8.28
CA LEU A 318 46.84 -18.91 6.87
C LEU A 318 47.63 -19.95 6.06
N PRO A 319 47.25 -20.19 4.78
CA PRO A 319 48.25 -20.35 3.74
C PRO A 319 48.20 -19.19 2.75
N LYS A 320 49.38 -18.57 2.60
CA LYS A 320 49.72 -17.54 1.62
C LYS A 320 49.46 -18.03 0.20
N LYS A 321 48.73 -17.25 -0.61
CA LYS A 321 49.11 -16.97 -2.00
C LYS A 321 48.58 -15.60 -2.44
N ARG A 322 49.56 -14.77 -2.79
CA ARG A 322 49.50 -13.35 -3.10
C ARG A 322 49.28 -13.19 -4.61
N LYS A 323 48.29 -12.41 -5.03
CA LYS A 323 48.36 -11.60 -6.27
C LYS A 323 47.76 -10.23 -5.99
N GLN A 324 48.62 -9.22 -6.15
CA GLN A 324 48.36 -7.80 -5.95
C GLN A 324 47.32 -7.29 -6.93
N THR A 325 46.37 -6.51 -6.44
CA THR A 325 45.73 -5.44 -7.22
C THR A 325 45.90 -4.13 -6.48
N SER A 326 46.26 -3.11 -7.26
CA SER A 326 46.73 -1.79 -6.84
C SER A 326 45.68 -0.97 -6.09
N ARG A 327 46.12 -0.37 -4.99
CA ARG A 327 45.40 0.60 -4.14
C ARG A 327 45.39 1.98 -4.83
N ALA A 328 44.21 2.56 -5.05
CA ALA A 328 44.08 3.96 -5.47
C ALA A 328 44.27 4.92 -4.27
N PRO A 329 44.84 6.13 -4.44
CA PRO A 329 45.07 7.09 -3.35
C PRO A 329 43.79 7.86 -2.96
N PRO A 330 43.74 8.45 -1.75
CA PRO A 330 42.59 9.25 -1.30
C PRO A 330 42.46 10.55 -2.09
N SER A 331 41.22 10.93 -2.45
CA SER A 331 40.94 12.12 -3.26
C SER A 331 41.17 13.42 -2.48
N LYS A 332 41.76 14.39 -3.18
CA LYS A 332 41.96 15.76 -2.73
C LYS A 332 40.64 16.52 -2.81
N HIS A 333 40.37 17.39 -1.84
CA HIS A 333 39.32 18.41 -1.89
C HIS A 333 39.43 19.20 -3.20
N ALA A 334 38.40 19.14 -4.04
CA ALA A 334 38.27 19.97 -5.23
C ALA A 334 37.22 21.06 -4.98
N ASN A 335 37.65 22.30 -5.13
CA ASN A 335 36.80 23.50 -5.10
C ASN A 335 35.64 23.35 -6.09
N LEU A 336 34.41 23.58 -5.60
CA LEU A 336 33.22 23.66 -6.44
C LEU A 336 33.27 24.93 -7.30
N PRO A 337 32.96 24.87 -8.60
CA PRO A 337 32.81 26.07 -9.42
C PRO A 337 31.52 26.82 -9.04
N PRO A 338 31.46 28.14 -9.25
CA PRO A 338 30.28 28.94 -8.92
C PRO A 338 29.05 28.50 -9.70
N VAL A 339 27.91 28.44 -9.00
CA VAL A 339 26.59 28.06 -9.53
C VAL A 339 26.17 29.04 -10.61
N ALA A 340 25.94 28.54 -11.83
CA ALA A 340 25.36 29.32 -12.92
C ALA A 340 23.87 29.60 -12.63
N THR A 341 23.48 30.87 -12.61
CA THR A 341 22.09 31.35 -12.41
C THR A 341 21.27 31.39 -13.71
N VAL A 342 21.70 30.69 -14.75
CA VAL A 342 21.02 30.65 -16.05
C VAL A 342 20.69 29.20 -16.41
N ALA A 343 19.40 28.92 -16.62
CA ALA A 343 18.93 27.59 -17.02
C ALA A 343 19.53 27.20 -18.39
N PRO A 344 20.03 25.95 -18.56
CA PRO A 344 20.48 25.49 -19.85
C PRO A 344 19.29 25.42 -20.82
N SER A 345 19.42 26.06 -21.99
CA SER A 345 18.44 25.99 -23.06
C SER A 345 18.27 24.53 -23.54
N PRO A 346 17.07 24.11 -23.98
CA PRO A 346 16.85 22.76 -24.45
C PRO A 346 17.76 22.44 -25.63
N GLN A 347 18.61 21.42 -25.47
CA GLN A 347 19.41 20.88 -26.56
C GLN A 347 18.48 20.17 -27.54
N THR A 348 18.44 20.64 -28.79
CA THR A 348 17.78 19.96 -29.90
C THR A 348 18.49 18.63 -30.17
N SER A 349 17.71 17.55 -30.23
CA SER A 349 18.18 16.21 -30.58
C SER A 349 18.94 16.23 -31.91
N THR A 350 20.17 15.70 -31.92
CA THR A 350 21.01 15.55 -33.13
C THR A 350 20.74 14.23 -33.88
N ALA A 351 19.72 13.46 -33.49
CA ALA A 351 19.28 12.31 -34.26
C ALA A 351 18.37 12.79 -35.41
N PRO A 352 18.59 12.37 -36.68
CA PRO A 352 17.66 12.64 -37.77
C PRO A 352 16.25 12.16 -37.37
N LEU A 353 15.26 13.04 -37.48
CA LEU A 353 13.86 12.63 -37.40
C LEU A 353 13.60 11.67 -38.57
N HIS A 354 13.56 10.37 -38.29
CA HIS A 354 12.93 9.45 -39.22
C HIS A 354 11.47 9.87 -39.31
N HIS A 355 11.04 10.30 -40.49
CA HIS A 355 9.62 10.42 -40.82
C HIS A 355 9.04 9.01 -40.79
N ASP A 356 8.58 8.56 -39.62
CA ASP A 356 7.68 7.42 -39.52
C ASP A 356 6.45 7.78 -40.36
N ALA A 357 6.25 7.04 -41.45
CA ALA A 357 5.02 7.14 -42.22
C ALA A 357 3.83 6.94 -41.26
N PRO A 358 2.73 7.69 -41.41
CA PRO A 358 1.58 7.56 -40.53
C PRO A 358 1.13 6.10 -40.49
N VAL A 359 1.05 5.56 -39.27
CA VAL A 359 0.61 4.18 -39.05
C VAL A 359 -0.81 4.09 -39.59
N ASN A 360 -1.00 3.30 -40.64
CA ASN A 360 -2.31 3.12 -41.25
C ASN A 360 -2.93 1.81 -40.74
N ILE A 361 -4.14 1.89 -40.21
CA ILE A 361 -4.96 0.72 -39.87
C ILE A 361 -5.97 0.56 -41.00
N HIS A 362 -5.85 -0.51 -41.80
CA HIS A 362 -6.73 -0.77 -42.95
C HIS A 362 -6.85 0.42 -43.93
N ASN A 363 -5.70 0.95 -44.37
CA ASN A 363 -5.60 2.10 -45.29
C ASN A 363 -6.19 3.42 -44.77
N ARG A 364 -6.41 3.56 -43.46
CA ARG A 364 -6.82 4.80 -42.81
C ARG A 364 -5.82 5.21 -41.74
N SER A 365 -5.64 6.50 -41.54
CA SER A 365 -4.79 7.02 -40.46
C SER A 365 -5.32 6.64 -39.08
N VAL A 366 -4.43 6.55 -38.08
CA VAL A 366 -4.83 6.33 -36.68
C VAL A 366 -5.81 7.40 -36.20
N GLU A 367 -5.64 8.65 -36.64
CA GLU A 367 -6.49 9.78 -36.31
C GLU A 367 -7.92 9.61 -36.87
N GLU A 368 -8.07 9.12 -38.10
CA GLU A 368 -9.37 8.79 -38.68
C GLU A 368 -10.05 7.64 -37.94
N PHE A 369 -9.28 6.63 -37.55
CA PHE A 369 -9.82 5.50 -36.80
C PHE A 369 -10.25 5.89 -35.38
N GLN A 370 -9.50 6.77 -34.70
CA GLN A 370 -9.86 7.34 -33.41
C GLN A 370 -11.14 8.17 -33.50
N ARG A 371 -11.32 8.97 -34.56
CA ARG A 371 -12.57 9.73 -34.78
C ARG A 371 -13.77 8.80 -34.97
N ILE A 372 -13.61 7.71 -35.71
CA ILE A 372 -14.67 6.69 -35.88
C ILE A 372 -14.99 6.01 -34.55
N TYR A 373 -13.95 5.61 -33.80
CA TYR A 373 -14.10 5.01 -32.47
C TYR A 373 -14.86 5.94 -31.51
N HIS A 374 -14.46 7.21 -31.43
CA HIS A 374 -15.15 8.20 -30.59
C HIS A 374 -16.59 8.46 -31.05
N GLY A 375 -16.87 8.47 -32.36
CA GLY A 375 -18.23 8.62 -32.90
C GLY A 375 -19.15 7.44 -32.56
N VAL A 376 -18.63 6.22 -32.58
CA VAL A 376 -19.39 4.99 -32.25
C VAL A 376 -19.59 4.84 -30.73
N VAL A 377 -18.60 5.22 -29.93
CA VAL A 377 -18.67 5.15 -28.47
C VAL A 377 -19.57 6.27 -27.89
N ALA A 378 -19.58 7.45 -28.50
CA ALA A 378 -20.45 8.56 -28.07
C ALA A 378 -21.95 8.31 -28.38
N THR A 379 -22.27 7.53 -29.40
CA THR A 379 -23.66 7.21 -29.78
C THR A 379 -24.32 6.13 -28.91
N HIS A 380 -23.57 5.48 -28.02
CA HIS A 380 -24.07 4.42 -27.13
C HIS A 380 -24.16 4.85 -25.65
N ARG A 381 -24.12 6.16 -25.37
CA ARG A 381 -24.45 6.72 -24.05
C ARG A 381 -25.70 7.60 -24.15
N TYR A 382 -26.86 6.96 -24.31
CA TYR A 382 -28.17 7.45 -23.89
C TYR A 382 -29.01 6.28 -23.43
#